data_AF-A0A8J4DNL0-F1
#
_entry.id   AF-A0A8J4DNL0-F1
#
_cell.length_a   1.000
_cell.length_b   1.000
_cell.length_c   1.000
_cell.angle_alpha   90.00
_cell.angle_beta   90.00
_cell.angle_gamma   90.00
#
_symmetry.space_group_name_H-M   'P 1'
#
loop_
_entity.id
_entity.type
_entity.pdbx_description
1 polymer ?
#
loop_
_entity_poly.entity_id
_entity_poly.type
_entity_poly.pdbx_seq_one_letter_code
_entity_poly.pdbx_strand_id
1 'polypeptide(L)'
;MSAVIISVAGVVVAVAALVAALWQGYLLRRQVAHAEQVSNAQFYQNITIQWIEFDKIFIERPHLWSYFHGGKPVIEDGGDHADLISVATAIANLAEMCVNCQVVLGSYSGDWERYFRFVYLNSPFFREFWGKHSSMWSNAVDRAFVTPVSGIEPSTPPEVAVDCVPA
;
A
#
# COMPACT_ATOMS: atom_id res chain seq x y z
N MET A 1 -12.18 59.49 37.82
CA MET A 1 -10.90 58.77 37.66
C MET A 1 -11.07 57.25 37.54
N SER A 2 -11.90 56.60 38.37
CA SER A 2 -12.06 55.13 38.38
C SER A 2 -12.55 54.52 37.05
N ALA A 3 -13.47 55.17 36.34
CA ALA A 3 -14.01 54.64 35.06
C ALA A 3 -12.98 54.57 33.92
N VAL A 4 -12.04 55.52 33.87
CA VAL A 4 -10.96 55.54 32.86
C VAL A 4 -9.96 54.42 33.14
N ILE A 5 -9.60 54.21 34.41
CA ILE A 5 -8.68 53.14 34.83
C ILE A 5 -9.25 51.76 34.49
N ILE A 6 -10.55 51.54 34.74
CA ILE A 6 -11.25 50.29 34.41
C ILE A 6 -11.24 50.06 32.89
N SER A 7 -11.50 51.10 32.10
CA SER A 7 -11.50 51.01 30.63
C SER A 7 -10.11 50.67 30.08
N VAL A 8 -9.06 51.30 30.61
CA VAL A 8 -7.67 51.01 30.20
C VAL A 8 -7.27 49.58 30.56
N ALA A 9 -7.61 49.11 31.77
CA ALA A 9 -7.35 47.73 32.17
C ALA A 9 -8.06 46.71 31.27
N GLY A 10 -9.31 46.96 30.91
CA GLY A 10 -10.06 46.11 29.98
C GLY A 10 -9.41 46.02 28.59
N VAL A 11 -8.93 47.15 28.05
CA VAL A 11 -8.20 47.17 26.76
C VAL A 11 -6.91 46.36 26.83
N VAL A 12 -6.13 46.48 27.91
CA VAL A 12 -4.88 45.72 28.08
C VAL A 12 -5.17 44.21 28.11
N VAL A 13 -6.18 43.79 28.86
CA VAL A 13 -6.59 42.37 28.91
C VAL A 13 -7.07 41.89 27.54
N ALA A 14 -7.86 42.68 26.83
CA ALA A 14 -8.34 42.32 25.48
C ALA A 14 -7.19 42.18 24.48
N VAL A 15 -6.20 43.07 24.52
CA VAL A 15 -5.00 43.00 23.68
C VAL A 15 -4.17 41.76 24.03
N ALA A 16 -3.96 41.48 25.33
CA ALA A 16 -3.24 40.29 25.77
C ALA A 16 -3.94 39.00 25.31
N ALA A 17 -5.28 38.94 25.43
CA ALA A 17 -6.07 37.82 24.95
C ALA A 17 -5.98 37.64 23.43
N LEU A 18 -6.01 38.73 22.67
CA LEU A 18 -5.84 38.68 21.21
C LEU A 18 -4.46 38.15 20.82
N VAL A 19 -3.40 38.63 21.47
CA VAL A 19 -2.02 38.13 21.23
C VAL A 19 -1.92 36.64 21.59
N ALA A 20 -2.49 36.22 22.71
CA ALA A 20 -2.52 34.82 23.10
C ALA A 20 -3.29 33.94 22.09
N ALA A 21 -4.43 34.41 21.59
CA ALA A 21 -5.21 33.70 20.58
C ALA A 21 -4.46 33.56 19.25
N LEU A 22 -3.77 34.62 18.80
CA LEU A 22 -2.92 34.57 17.60
C LEU A 22 -1.75 33.60 17.79
N TRP A 23 -1.12 33.61 18.97
CA TRP A 23 -0.05 32.68 19.32
C TRP A 23 -0.54 31.22 19.34
N GLN A 24 -1.70 30.96 19.93
CA GLN A 24 -2.34 29.64 19.92
C GLN A 24 -2.67 29.18 18.50
N GLY A 25 -3.20 30.07 17.65
CA GLY A 25 -3.45 29.78 16.24
C GLY A 25 -2.16 29.40 15.49
N TYR A 26 -1.06 30.08 15.78
CA TYR A 26 0.26 29.74 15.22
C TYR A 26 0.75 28.36 15.68
N LEU A 27 0.67 28.06 16.99
CA LEU A 27 1.06 26.76 17.53
C LEU A 27 0.20 25.62 16.96
N LEU A 28 -1.10 25.83 16.82
CA LEU A 28 -2.01 24.85 16.25
C LEU A 28 -1.64 24.52 14.80
N ARG A 29 -1.29 25.52 13.98
CA ARG A 29 -0.82 25.28 12.61
C ARG A 29 0.43 24.42 12.56
N ARG A 30 1.40 24.65 13.47
CA ARG A 30 2.60 23.80 13.56
C ARG A 30 2.26 22.38 14.01
N GLN A 31 1.36 22.22 14.98
CA GLN A 31 0.92 20.90 15.44
C GLN A 31 0.22 20.12 14.33
N VAL A 32 -0.64 20.75 13.54
CA VAL A 32 -1.31 20.10 12.40
C VAL A 32 -0.29 19.61 11.37
N ALA A 33 0.71 20.43 11.02
CA ALA A 33 1.76 20.02 10.08
C ALA A 33 2.58 18.82 10.61
N HIS A 34 2.92 18.81 11.90
CA HIS A 34 3.60 17.66 12.50
C HIS A 34 2.70 16.42 12.59
N ALA A 35 1.41 16.59 12.89
CA ALA A 35 0.45 15.51 12.93
C ALA A 35 0.28 14.85 11.55
N GLU A 36 0.27 15.63 10.48
CA GLU A 36 0.25 15.12 9.10
C GLU A 36 1.48 14.24 8.80
N GLN A 37 2.68 14.70 9.16
CA GLN A 37 3.92 13.92 8.99
C GLN A 37 3.88 12.60 9.77
N VAL A 38 3.45 12.64 11.03
CA VAL A 38 3.31 11.44 11.87
C VAL A 38 2.27 10.49 11.28
N SER A 39 1.13 11.01 10.83
CA SER A 39 0.08 10.21 10.20
C SER A 39 0.60 9.50 8.95
N ASN A 40 1.34 10.19 8.08
CA ASN A 40 1.90 9.60 6.87
C ASN A 40 2.92 8.49 7.19
N ALA A 41 3.79 8.71 8.19
CA ALA A 41 4.72 7.69 8.64
C ALA A 41 4.00 6.45 9.20
N GLN A 42 2.91 6.66 9.97
CA GLN A 42 2.08 5.57 10.48
C GLN A 42 1.39 4.78 9.36
N PHE A 43 0.86 5.47 8.34
CA PHE A 43 0.29 4.80 7.17
C PHE A 43 1.33 3.94 6.45
N TYR A 44 2.54 4.48 6.21
CA TYR A 44 3.62 3.74 5.57
C TYR A 44 4.03 2.51 6.39
N GLN A 45 4.16 2.68 7.72
CA GLN A 45 4.46 1.59 8.63
C GLN A 45 3.39 0.48 8.57
N ASN A 46 2.11 0.84 8.54
CA ASN A 46 1.02 -0.13 8.45
C ASN A 46 1.09 -0.92 7.14
N ILE A 47 1.37 -0.26 6.01
CA ILE A 47 1.56 -0.96 4.73
C ILE A 47 2.75 -1.91 4.80
N THR A 48 3.87 -1.46 5.39
CA THR A 48 5.07 -2.28 5.54
C THR A 48 4.79 -3.54 6.37
N ILE A 49 4.00 -3.43 7.44
CA ILE A 49 3.60 -4.58 8.25
C ILE A 49 2.77 -5.57 7.42
N GLN A 50 1.83 -5.10 6.60
CA GLN A 50 1.04 -5.98 5.73
C GLN A 50 1.91 -6.70 4.69
N TRP A 51 2.93 -6.03 4.14
CA TRP A 51 3.92 -6.67 3.27
C TRP A 51 4.68 -7.78 3.98
N ILE A 52 5.11 -7.55 5.21
CA ILE A 52 5.80 -8.59 6.01
C ILE A 52 4.88 -9.79 6.25
N GLU A 53 3.60 -9.57 6.57
CA GLU A 53 2.64 -10.66 6.73
C GLU A 53 2.40 -11.42 5.41
N PHE A 54 2.39 -10.71 4.28
CA PHE A 54 2.31 -11.33 2.96
C PHE A 54 3.55 -12.18 2.66
N ASP A 55 4.75 -11.67 2.93
CA ASP A 55 6.01 -12.40 2.70
C ASP A 55 6.09 -13.70 3.53
N LYS A 56 5.54 -13.70 4.75
CA LYS A 56 5.47 -14.92 5.58
C LYS A 56 4.73 -16.06 4.88
N ILE A 57 3.75 -15.78 4.04
CA ILE A 57 3.03 -16.83 3.31
C ILE A 57 4.00 -17.63 2.44
N PHE A 58 4.95 -16.96 1.77
CA PHE A 58 5.96 -17.62 0.95
C PHE A 58 7.08 -18.24 1.77
N ILE A 59 7.36 -17.76 2.98
CA ILE A 59 8.30 -18.41 3.90
C ILE A 59 7.71 -19.73 4.42
N GLU A 60 6.44 -19.74 4.80
CA GLU A 60 5.74 -20.90 5.31
C GLU A 60 5.42 -21.92 4.21
N ARG A 61 5.14 -21.45 2.99
CA ARG A 61 4.80 -22.29 1.83
C ARG A 61 5.63 -21.91 0.60
N PRO A 62 6.94 -22.21 0.57
CA PRO A 62 7.85 -21.75 -0.48
C PRO A 62 7.48 -22.22 -1.89
N HIS A 63 6.83 -23.38 -2.01
CA HIS A 63 6.42 -23.93 -3.30
C HIS A 63 5.40 -23.03 -4.03
N LEU A 64 4.59 -22.25 -3.30
CA LEU A 64 3.60 -21.33 -3.88
C LEU A 64 4.25 -20.16 -4.64
N TRP A 65 5.47 -19.75 -4.24
CA TRP A 65 6.16 -18.60 -4.84
C TRP A 65 6.29 -18.72 -6.37
N SER A 66 6.60 -19.92 -6.85
CA SER A 66 6.78 -20.23 -8.27
C SER A 66 5.51 -20.07 -9.13
N TYR A 67 4.32 -20.12 -8.53
CA TYR A 67 3.06 -19.84 -9.25
C TYR A 67 2.82 -18.35 -9.46
N PHE A 68 3.39 -17.49 -8.61
CA PHE A 68 3.19 -16.04 -8.69
C PHE A 68 4.37 -15.30 -9.33
N HIS A 69 5.58 -15.85 -9.25
CA HIS A 69 6.80 -15.19 -9.73
C HIS A 69 7.58 -16.02 -10.76
N GLY A 70 7.27 -17.31 -10.92
CA GLY A 70 8.06 -18.25 -11.74
C GLY A 70 7.35 -18.80 -12.98
N GLY A 71 6.16 -18.30 -13.32
CA GLY A 71 5.47 -18.71 -14.54
C GLY A 71 4.85 -20.11 -14.52
N LYS A 72 4.72 -20.76 -13.36
CA LYS A 72 4.12 -22.10 -13.29
C LYS A 72 2.67 -22.10 -13.85
N PRO A 73 2.27 -23.19 -14.54
CA PRO A 73 0.94 -23.30 -15.12
C PRO A 73 -0.14 -23.43 -14.04
N VAL A 74 -1.37 -23.16 -14.46
CA VAL A 74 -2.57 -23.26 -13.61
C VAL A 74 -2.80 -24.71 -13.20
N ILE A 75 -3.14 -24.90 -11.94
CA ILE A 75 -3.63 -26.19 -11.41
C ILE A 75 -5.11 -25.96 -11.09
N GLU A 76 -6.00 -26.63 -11.83
CA GLU A 76 -7.45 -26.52 -11.62
C GLU A 76 -7.92 -27.37 -10.44
N ASP A 77 -7.26 -28.51 -10.19
CA ASP A 77 -7.63 -29.46 -9.13
C ASP A 77 -6.38 -29.92 -8.37
N GLY A 78 -6.42 -29.80 -7.03
CA GLY A 78 -5.33 -30.24 -6.16
C GLY A 78 -5.41 -29.64 -4.76
N GLY A 79 -4.63 -30.19 -3.83
CA GLY A 79 -4.54 -29.70 -2.45
C GLY A 79 -4.14 -28.22 -2.37
N ASP A 80 -3.35 -27.74 -3.33
CA ASP A 80 -2.81 -26.38 -3.34
C ASP A 80 -3.75 -25.35 -3.99
N HIS A 81 -4.86 -25.76 -4.63
CA HIS A 81 -5.71 -24.82 -5.37
C HIS A 81 -6.36 -23.76 -4.45
N ALA A 82 -6.86 -24.19 -3.28
CA ALA A 82 -7.42 -23.29 -2.29
C ALA A 82 -6.37 -22.31 -1.74
N ASP A 83 -5.13 -22.77 -1.60
CA ASP A 83 -4.00 -21.94 -1.17
C ASP A 83 -3.63 -20.90 -2.23
N LEU A 84 -3.59 -21.29 -3.51
CA LEU A 84 -3.35 -20.38 -4.62
C LEU A 84 -4.44 -19.30 -4.72
N ILE A 85 -5.72 -19.65 -4.57
CA ILE A 85 -6.82 -18.67 -4.51
C ILE A 85 -6.62 -17.71 -3.34
N SER A 86 -6.23 -18.22 -2.17
CA SER A 86 -6.02 -17.42 -0.97
C SER A 86 -4.87 -16.41 -1.16
N VAL A 87 -3.75 -16.85 -1.76
CA VAL A 87 -2.62 -15.96 -2.07
C VAL A 87 -3.00 -14.94 -3.15
N ALA A 88 -3.72 -15.34 -4.19
CA ALA A 88 -4.18 -14.40 -5.22
C ALA A 88 -5.11 -13.33 -4.63
N THR A 89 -6.01 -13.73 -3.72
CA THR A 89 -6.87 -12.79 -3.00
C THR A 89 -6.05 -11.85 -2.10
N ALA A 90 -5.02 -12.36 -1.42
CA ALA A 90 -4.12 -11.54 -0.60
C ALA A 90 -3.37 -10.50 -1.44
N ILE A 91 -2.86 -10.88 -2.63
CA ILE A 91 -2.20 -9.97 -3.57
C ILE A 91 -3.16 -8.87 -4.04
N ALA A 92 -4.40 -9.23 -4.37
CA ALA A 92 -5.42 -8.28 -4.80
C ALA A 92 -5.78 -7.27 -3.69
N ASN A 93 -5.95 -7.74 -2.45
CA ASN A 93 -6.22 -6.88 -1.30
C ASN A 93 -5.03 -5.97 -0.95
N LEU A 94 -3.80 -6.48 -1.11
CA LEU A 94 -2.58 -5.69 -0.95
C LEU A 94 -2.50 -4.58 -2.00
N ALA A 95 -2.86 -4.87 -3.25
CA ALA A 95 -2.96 -3.87 -4.31
C ALA A 95 -4.01 -2.80 -4.02
N GLU A 96 -5.19 -3.20 -3.56
CA GLU A 96 -6.23 -2.27 -3.15
C GLU A 96 -5.74 -1.31 -2.05
N MET A 97 -5.10 -1.84 -1.02
CA MET A 97 -4.53 -1.01 0.05
C MET A 97 -3.48 -0.03 -0.51
N CYS A 98 -2.53 -0.51 -1.31
CA CYS A 98 -1.46 0.33 -1.88
C CYS A 98 -2.01 1.45 -2.78
N VAL A 99 -2.96 1.12 -3.66
CA VAL A 99 -3.60 2.07 -4.58
C VAL A 99 -4.39 3.13 -3.82
N ASN A 100 -5.17 2.73 -2.82
CA ASN A 100 -5.97 3.67 -2.02
C ASN A 100 -5.11 4.56 -1.12
N CYS A 101 -3.97 4.05 -0.63
CA CYS A 101 -3.06 4.82 0.21
C CYS A 101 -2.11 5.75 -0.57
N GLN A 102 -2.02 5.63 -1.90
CA GLN A 102 -1.10 6.41 -2.73
C GLN A 102 -1.29 7.91 -2.55
N VAL A 103 -2.55 8.38 -2.48
CA VAL A 103 -2.89 9.81 -2.30
C VAL A 103 -2.37 10.35 -0.97
N VAL A 104 -2.42 9.54 0.09
CA VAL A 104 -1.99 9.93 1.45
C VAL A 104 -0.47 9.87 1.58
N LEU A 105 0.16 8.86 0.98
CA LEU A 105 1.60 8.67 1.07
C LEU A 105 2.39 9.66 0.21
N GLY A 106 1.80 10.17 -0.88
CA GLY A 106 2.48 11.12 -1.77
C GLY A 106 3.83 10.57 -2.23
N SER A 107 4.92 11.28 -1.94
CA SER A 107 6.27 10.84 -2.31
C SER A 107 6.75 9.54 -1.65
N TYR A 108 6.07 9.08 -0.61
CA TYR A 108 6.37 7.80 0.05
C TYR A 108 5.66 6.61 -0.58
N SER A 109 4.75 6.83 -1.54
CA SER A 109 4.20 5.73 -2.32
C SER A 109 5.32 5.18 -3.20
N GLY A 110 5.82 3.98 -2.87
CA GLY A 110 6.76 3.27 -3.72
C GLY A 110 6.15 2.93 -5.09
N ASP A 111 6.96 2.37 -5.98
CA ASP A 111 6.53 1.91 -7.30
C ASP A 111 5.81 0.55 -7.21
N TRP A 112 4.70 0.52 -6.46
CA TRP A 112 3.94 -0.70 -6.18
C TRP A 112 3.29 -1.26 -7.45
N GLU A 113 2.89 -0.38 -8.38
CA GLU A 113 2.35 -0.74 -9.69
C GLU A 113 3.33 -1.65 -10.45
N ARG A 114 4.63 -1.37 -10.36
CA ARG A 114 5.66 -2.23 -10.95
C ARG A 114 5.63 -3.66 -10.41
N TYR A 115 5.48 -3.82 -9.10
CA TYR A 115 5.37 -5.15 -8.50
C TYR A 115 4.09 -5.88 -8.94
N PHE A 116 2.94 -5.22 -8.84
CA PHE A 116 1.65 -5.83 -9.22
C PHE A 116 1.63 -6.21 -10.69
N ARG A 117 2.18 -5.36 -11.55
CA ARG A 117 2.37 -5.67 -12.97
C ARG A 117 3.30 -6.86 -13.17
N PHE A 118 4.40 -6.94 -12.44
CA PHE A 118 5.32 -8.08 -12.50
C PHE A 118 4.58 -9.39 -12.15
N VAL A 119 3.84 -9.43 -11.04
CA VAL A 119 3.08 -10.62 -10.63
C VAL A 119 2.04 -10.99 -11.69
N TYR A 120 1.29 -10.01 -12.20
CA TYR A 120 0.30 -10.25 -13.24
C TYR A 120 0.93 -10.85 -14.50
N LEU A 121 2.09 -10.37 -14.94
CA LEU A 121 2.75 -10.90 -16.14
C LEU A 121 3.35 -12.29 -15.93
N ASN A 122 3.87 -12.58 -14.74
CA ASN A 122 4.63 -13.80 -14.45
C ASN A 122 3.82 -14.90 -13.75
N SER A 123 2.52 -14.68 -13.54
CA SER A 123 1.62 -15.66 -12.94
C SER A 123 0.44 -15.98 -13.86
N PRO A 124 0.51 -17.10 -14.62
CA PRO A 124 -0.64 -17.61 -15.36
C PRO A 124 -1.87 -17.79 -14.46
N PHE A 125 -1.67 -18.32 -13.25
CA PHE A 125 -2.72 -18.49 -12.26
C PHE A 125 -3.36 -17.17 -11.86
N PHE A 126 -2.57 -16.15 -11.49
CA PHE A 126 -3.12 -14.86 -11.08
C PHE A 126 -3.88 -14.17 -12.21
N ARG A 127 -3.43 -14.28 -13.47
CA ARG A 127 -4.17 -13.72 -14.60
C ARG A 127 -5.53 -14.36 -14.77
N GLU A 128 -5.61 -15.68 -14.66
CA GLU A 128 -6.88 -16.38 -14.74
C GLU A 128 -7.81 -16.01 -13.58
N PHE A 129 -7.27 -16.01 -12.35
CA PHE A 129 -7.98 -15.53 -11.16
C PHE A 129 -8.51 -14.12 -11.37
N TRP A 130 -7.66 -13.20 -11.83
CA TRP A 130 -8.03 -11.81 -12.07
C TRP A 130 -9.12 -11.69 -13.13
N GLY A 131 -9.01 -12.44 -14.24
CA GLY A 131 -10.03 -12.46 -15.28
C GLY A 131 -11.41 -12.91 -14.79
N LYS A 132 -11.47 -13.77 -13.76
CA LYS A 132 -12.72 -14.26 -13.17
C LYS A 132 -13.26 -13.35 -12.05
N HIS A 133 -12.37 -12.70 -11.30
CA HIS A 133 -12.73 -12.06 -10.02
C HIS A 133 -12.45 -10.55 -9.95
N SER A 134 -11.83 -9.92 -10.96
CA SER A 134 -11.43 -8.50 -10.93
C SER A 134 -12.57 -7.54 -10.58
N SER A 135 -13.81 -7.87 -10.94
CA SER A 135 -15.01 -7.09 -10.60
C SER A 135 -15.24 -6.87 -9.10
N MET A 136 -14.56 -7.62 -8.23
CA MET A 136 -14.63 -7.43 -6.77
C MET A 136 -13.81 -6.23 -6.28
N TRP A 137 -12.86 -5.73 -7.09
CA TRP A 137 -12.01 -4.60 -6.75
C TRP A 137 -12.29 -3.38 -7.64
N SER A 138 -11.82 -2.21 -7.20
CA SER A 138 -12.02 -0.97 -7.95
C SER A 138 -11.23 -0.95 -9.28
N ASN A 139 -11.70 -0.15 -10.24
CA ASN A 139 -11.00 0.07 -11.51
C ASN A 139 -9.56 0.60 -11.33
N ALA A 140 -9.24 1.22 -10.19
CA ALA A 140 -7.88 1.67 -9.91
C ALA A 140 -6.94 0.50 -9.65
N VAL A 141 -7.42 -0.55 -8.97
CA VAL A 141 -6.68 -1.79 -8.74
C VAL A 141 -6.49 -2.54 -10.05
N ASP A 142 -7.53 -2.62 -10.88
CA ASP A 142 -7.43 -3.22 -12.21
C ASP A 142 -6.34 -2.55 -13.07
N ARG A 143 -6.29 -1.21 -13.06
CA ARG A 143 -5.21 -0.49 -13.76
C ARG A 143 -3.83 -0.83 -13.23
N ALA A 144 -3.65 -1.03 -11.92
CA ALA A 144 -2.36 -1.38 -11.34
C ALA A 144 -1.81 -2.73 -11.85
N PHE A 145 -2.69 -3.68 -12.21
CA PHE A 145 -2.30 -4.97 -12.78
C PHE A 145 -2.20 -4.93 -14.31
N VAL A 146 -3.16 -4.29 -14.98
CA VAL A 146 -3.35 -4.44 -16.43
C VAL A 146 -2.62 -3.36 -17.24
N THR A 147 -2.36 -2.19 -16.66
CA THR A 147 -1.69 -1.11 -17.38
C THR A 147 -0.22 -1.47 -17.64
N PRO A 148 0.28 -1.34 -18.88
CA PRO A 148 1.69 -1.53 -19.16
C PRO A 148 2.56 -0.52 -18.40
N VAL A 149 3.61 -1.00 -17.74
CA VAL A 149 4.64 -0.17 -17.09
C VAL A 149 5.93 -0.32 -17.88
N SER A 150 6.56 0.80 -18.25
CA SER A 150 7.81 0.81 -19.02
C SER A 150 8.91 0.03 -18.31
N GLY A 151 9.60 -0.85 -19.05
CA GLY A 151 10.72 -1.63 -18.52
C GLY A 151 10.31 -2.84 -17.67
N ILE A 152 9.05 -3.29 -17.76
CA ILE A 152 8.64 -4.62 -17.30
C ILE A 152 8.18 -5.42 -18.51
N GLU A 153 8.98 -6.39 -18.89
CA GLU A 153 8.62 -7.41 -19.87
C GLU A 153 8.28 -8.71 -19.15
N PRO A 154 7.46 -9.60 -19.74
CA PRO A 154 7.26 -10.94 -19.22
C PRO A 154 8.64 -11.59 -19.08
N SER A 155 8.98 -12.06 -17.88
CA SER A 155 10.23 -12.79 -17.73
C SER A 155 10.08 -14.11 -18.47
N THR A 156 11.04 -14.46 -19.31
CA THR A 156 11.17 -15.83 -19.80
C THR A 156 11.30 -16.70 -18.55
N PRO A 157 10.45 -17.74 -18.35
CA PRO A 157 10.64 -18.64 -17.23
C PRO A 157 12.09 -19.12 -17.24
N PRO A 158 12.81 -19.12 -16.11
CA PRO A 158 14.14 -19.70 -16.08
C PRO A 158 14.03 -21.11 -16.66
N GLU A 159 14.83 -21.40 -17.69
CA GLU A 159 14.97 -22.75 -18.22
C GLU A 159 15.35 -23.61 -17.02
N VAL A 160 14.38 -24.39 -16.53
CA VAL A 160 14.60 -25.30 -15.42
C VAL A 160 15.63 -26.27 -15.96
N ALA A 161 16.90 -26.09 -15.57
CA ALA A 161 17.91 -27.10 -15.76
C ALA A 161 17.39 -28.34 -15.05
N VAL A 162 16.84 -29.27 -15.83
CA VAL A 162 16.49 -30.63 -15.41
C VAL A 162 17.82 -31.36 -15.25
N ASP A 163 18.65 -30.90 -14.31
CA ASP A 163 19.80 -31.66 -13.85
C ASP A 163 19.24 -32.71 -12.90
N CYS A 164 18.92 -33.85 -13.51
CA CYS A 164 18.93 -35.20 -12.98
C CYS A 164 19.31 -35.27 -11.48
N VAL A 165 18.31 -35.45 -10.61
CA VAL A 165 18.54 -36.05 -9.30
C VAL A 165 18.83 -37.55 -9.57
N PRO A 166 20.05 -38.05 -9.33
CA PRO A 166 20.28 -39.49 -9.44
C PRO A 166 19.50 -40.22 -8.34
N ALA A 167 18.89 -41.33 -8.74
CA ALA A 167 18.16 -42.26 -7.90
C ALA A 167 19.03 -42.92 -6.82
#